data_AF-A0A7V4W6D9-F1
#
_entry.id   AF-A0A7V4W6D9-F1
#
_cell.length_a   1.000
_cell.length_b   1.000
_cell.length_c   1.000
_cell.angle_alpha   90.00
_cell.angle_beta   90.00
_cell.angle_gamma   90.00
#
_symmetry.space_group_name_H-M   'P 1'
#
loop_
_entity.id
_entity.type
_entity.pdbx_description
1 polymer ?
#
loop_
_entity_poly.entity_id
_entity_poly.type
_entity_poly.pdbx_seq_one_letter_code
_entity_poly.pdbx_strand_id
1 'polypeptide(L)'
;MRRLLTFVLLAAAAASFAGARAGSGPQALIPESLATPAEAAEAGLFGSTDRTPLTDVRSVAGEALLPEPPTHVAESREFWKRVTAEDLRGGVEFSTTAPEAVVRLSPVEGPVRAHWISVDQMVLGTPSGQTLKAEEAFSRTATPEQLLQAGMAFPEGTFAFRLAHEAGWGRFRLSAPGLDAPEGSAYLLHVLDARSDLVLSLQAGSDTVFRGGSVSARGWLADADGFIPGVSGEAEISSPDGRRWSAEVRTLADGSVRVDHPLRVSPSGRPGLWEVHLRVTAERGGETIQRDVHTAFAYVVPTARLAGEVRAAVKRGSLALRVPLEAAVPGRYALQCVVWGTDGTGERRPVARVETAAWLEAGRGVLRAEVPADVLREGGGRPPYEVRDVRLVDQSRLFLLHRD
;
A
#
# COMPACT_ATOMS: atom_id res chain seq x y z
N MET A 1 -22.03 34.51 58.50
CA MET A 1 -20.75 34.73 57.79
C MET A 1 -20.40 33.48 57.00
N ARG A 2 -20.03 33.67 55.72
CA ARG A 2 -19.45 32.72 54.75
C ARG A 2 -20.27 31.48 54.33
N ARG A 3 -20.79 31.57 53.10
CA ARG A 3 -21.17 30.46 52.22
C ARG A 3 -19.92 29.60 51.94
N LEU A 4 -20.04 28.28 52.03
CA LEU A 4 -19.12 27.34 51.38
C LEU A 4 -19.91 26.65 50.25
N LEU A 5 -19.53 26.93 49.01
CA LEU A 5 -19.86 26.10 47.86
C LEU A 5 -18.92 24.88 47.87
N THR A 6 -19.46 23.68 47.94
CA THR A 6 -18.71 22.45 47.66
C THR A 6 -19.03 22.03 46.22
N PHE A 7 -18.11 22.31 45.30
CA PHE A 7 -18.11 21.75 43.95
C PHE A 7 -17.65 20.29 44.04
N VAL A 8 -18.53 19.35 43.73
CA VAL A 8 -18.16 17.95 43.48
C VAL A 8 -17.68 17.88 42.04
N LEU A 9 -16.36 17.80 41.85
CA LEU A 9 -15.73 17.49 40.58
C LEU A 9 -15.87 15.98 40.33
N LEU A 10 -16.79 15.61 39.43
CA LEU A 10 -16.87 14.26 38.88
C LEU A 10 -15.73 14.12 37.86
N ALA A 11 -14.64 13.47 38.25
CA ALA A 11 -13.57 13.11 37.32
C ALA A 11 -14.05 11.94 36.46
N ALA A 12 -14.46 12.23 35.21
CA ALA A 12 -14.67 11.22 34.20
C ALA A 12 -13.31 10.58 33.87
N ALA A 13 -13.13 9.32 34.27
CA ALA A 13 -12.03 8.50 33.80
C ALA A 13 -12.23 8.21 32.31
N ALA A 14 -11.64 9.04 31.45
CA ALA A 14 -11.42 8.69 30.07
C ALA A 14 -10.41 7.53 30.04
N ALA A 15 -10.92 6.30 29.92
CA ALA A 15 -10.10 5.17 29.56
C ALA A 15 -9.63 5.39 28.12
N SER A 16 -8.48 6.04 27.96
CA SER A 16 -7.76 6.06 26.70
C SER A 16 -7.31 4.63 26.41
N PHE A 17 -8.09 3.88 25.64
CA PHE A 17 -7.62 2.69 24.97
C PHE A 17 -6.58 3.13 23.95
N ALA A 18 -5.33 3.20 24.41
CA ALA A 18 -4.16 3.15 23.55
C ALA A 18 -4.18 1.78 22.87
N GLY A 19 -4.91 1.66 21.77
CA GLY A 19 -4.70 0.58 20.82
C GLY A 19 -3.22 0.58 20.50
N ALA A 20 -2.53 -0.52 20.81
CA ALA A 20 -1.16 -0.73 20.46
C ALA A 20 -1.03 -0.64 18.93
N ARG A 21 -0.78 0.57 18.41
CA ARG A 21 -0.19 0.75 17.10
C ARG A 21 1.10 -0.04 17.16
N ALA A 22 1.15 -1.17 16.44
CA ALA A 22 2.40 -1.86 16.17
C ALA A 22 3.39 -0.78 15.70
N GLY A 23 4.54 -0.68 16.36
CA GLY A 23 5.47 0.42 16.18
C GLY A 23 5.80 0.61 14.70
N SER A 24 5.28 1.69 14.12
CA SER A 24 5.63 2.18 12.79
C SER A 24 6.93 2.99 12.87
N GLY A 25 7.94 2.42 13.52
CA GLY A 25 9.29 2.94 13.47
C GLY A 25 9.95 2.49 12.17
N PRO A 26 10.89 3.26 11.62
CA PRO A 26 11.61 2.84 10.43
C PRO A 26 12.33 1.52 10.65
N GLN A 27 12.05 0.57 9.76
CA GLN A 27 12.79 -0.68 9.71
C GLN A 27 14.02 -0.44 8.84
N ALA A 28 15.20 -0.68 9.42
CA ALA A 28 16.44 -0.74 8.68
C ALA A 28 16.29 -1.75 7.54
N LEU A 29 16.63 -1.33 6.32
CA LEU A 29 16.58 -2.15 5.13
C LEU A 29 18.01 -2.43 4.73
N ILE A 30 18.52 -3.62 5.05
CA ILE A 30 19.91 -4.00 4.76
C ILE A 30 19.90 -5.38 4.08
N PRO A 31 20.48 -5.53 2.88
CA PRO A 31 20.47 -6.80 2.18
C PRO A 31 21.50 -7.75 2.79
N GLU A 32 21.06 -8.94 3.21
CA GLU A 32 21.94 -9.98 3.76
C GLU A 32 22.88 -10.56 2.69
N SER A 33 22.39 -10.65 1.45
CA SER A 33 23.13 -11.16 0.30
C SER A 33 22.79 -10.39 -0.96
N LEU A 34 23.71 -10.44 -1.94
CA LEU A 34 23.47 -9.91 -3.28
C LEU A 34 22.83 -10.97 -4.17
N ALA A 35 22.01 -10.51 -5.10
CA ALA A 35 21.53 -11.35 -6.18
C ALA A 35 22.67 -11.80 -7.09
N THR A 36 22.51 -12.96 -7.72
CA THR A 36 23.39 -13.40 -8.80
C THR A 36 23.17 -12.52 -10.04
N PRO A 37 24.15 -12.45 -10.97
CA PRO A 37 23.98 -11.71 -12.22
C PRO A 37 22.76 -12.13 -13.05
N ALA A 38 22.40 -13.42 -13.03
CA ALA A 38 21.21 -13.92 -13.73
C ALA A 38 19.92 -13.38 -13.10
N GLU A 39 19.81 -13.44 -11.77
CA GLU A 39 18.64 -12.93 -11.04
C GLU A 39 18.47 -11.40 -11.19
N ALA A 40 19.58 -10.66 -11.20
CA ALA A 40 19.58 -9.23 -11.43
C ALA A 40 19.24 -8.84 -12.88
N ALA A 41 19.49 -9.72 -13.86
CA ALA A 41 19.04 -9.53 -15.24
C ALA A 41 17.52 -9.71 -15.38
N GLU A 42 16.93 -10.67 -14.65
CA GLU A 42 15.46 -10.90 -14.63
C GLU A 42 14.67 -9.71 -14.07
N ALA A 43 15.26 -8.90 -13.19
CA ALA A 43 14.64 -7.69 -12.67
C ALA A 43 14.42 -6.61 -13.75
N GLY A 44 15.07 -6.73 -14.92
CA GLY A 44 14.99 -5.76 -16.00
C GLY A 44 15.72 -4.45 -15.70
N LEU A 45 15.72 -3.52 -16.66
CA LEU A 45 16.17 -2.15 -16.50
C LEU A 45 14.98 -1.19 -16.67
N PHE A 46 14.98 -0.11 -15.92
CA PHE A 46 14.05 1.00 -16.08
C PHE A 46 14.63 1.98 -17.12
N GLY A 47 14.24 1.78 -18.38
CA GLY A 47 14.63 2.68 -19.48
C GLY A 47 16.14 2.75 -19.74
N SER A 48 16.58 3.82 -20.41
CA SER A 48 18.00 4.12 -20.59
C SER A 48 18.56 4.82 -19.34
N THR A 49 19.75 4.42 -18.91
CA THR A 49 20.38 5.00 -17.72
C THR A 49 21.56 5.89 -18.08
N ASP A 50 21.58 7.13 -17.58
CA ASP A 50 22.74 8.01 -17.65
C ASP A 50 23.95 7.42 -16.92
N ARG A 51 25.14 7.54 -17.48
CA ARG A 51 26.40 7.06 -16.88
C ARG A 51 27.21 8.17 -16.23
N THR A 52 26.81 9.43 -16.43
CA THR A 52 27.54 10.61 -15.96
C THR A 52 27.53 10.67 -14.44
N PRO A 53 28.68 10.70 -13.76
CA PRO A 53 28.72 10.91 -12.31
C PRO A 53 28.06 12.24 -11.95
N LEU A 54 27.24 12.22 -10.91
CA LEU A 54 26.55 13.39 -10.37
C LEU A 54 26.83 13.48 -8.87
N THR A 55 27.00 14.70 -8.37
CA THR A 55 27.02 14.99 -6.94
C THR A 55 26.27 16.29 -6.71
N ASP A 56 25.27 16.26 -5.85
CA ASP A 56 24.53 17.43 -5.37
C ASP A 56 24.67 17.49 -3.85
N VAL A 57 24.98 18.68 -3.34
CA VAL A 57 25.26 18.90 -1.93
C VAL A 57 24.64 20.21 -1.50
N ARG A 58 23.88 20.17 -0.41
CA ARG A 58 23.14 21.35 0.08
C ARG A 58 23.27 21.47 1.59
N SER A 59 23.38 22.70 2.08
CA SER A 59 23.27 23.00 3.51
C SER A 59 21.83 22.74 3.96
N VAL A 60 21.66 22.25 5.19
CA VAL A 60 20.33 21.93 5.76
C VAL A 60 20.03 22.67 7.07
N ALA A 61 20.94 23.50 7.57
CA ALA A 61 20.73 24.44 8.69
C ALA A 61 19.84 23.98 9.88
N GLY A 62 19.84 22.67 10.22
CA GLY A 62 19.05 22.10 11.32
C GLY A 62 17.76 21.33 10.93
N GLU A 63 17.29 21.37 9.68
CA GLU A 63 16.13 20.62 9.19
C GLU A 63 16.58 19.54 8.20
N ALA A 64 16.71 18.27 8.61
CA ALA A 64 17.54 17.38 7.80
C ALA A 64 17.30 15.88 7.81
N LEU A 65 16.24 15.36 8.39
CA LEU A 65 16.01 13.92 8.22
C LEU A 65 15.49 13.68 6.81
N LEU A 66 16.05 12.68 6.11
CA LEU A 66 15.41 12.18 4.90
C LEU A 66 14.04 11.63 5.35
N PRO A 67 12.91 12.14 4.86
CA PRO A 67 11.61 11.68 5.32
C PRO A 67 11.48 10.20 5.03
N GLU A 68 11.11 9.43 6.04
CA GLU A 68 10.84 8.01 5.90
C GLU A 68 9.35 7.86 5.65
N PRO A 69 8.95 7.28 4.51
CA PRO A 69 7.55 7.04 4.27
C PRO A 69 7.07 6.02 5.32
N PRO A 70 6.02 6.34 6.10
CA PRO A 70 5.41 5.32 6.95
C PRO A 70 4.88 4.19 6.07
N THR A 71 4.86 2.97 6.60
CA THR A 71 4.16 1.86 5.95
C THR A 71 2.71 2.27 5.67
N HIS A 72 2.28 2.14 4.42
CA HIS A 72 0.94 2.52 4.04
C HIS A 72 -0.11 1.63 4.74
N VAL A 73 -1.14 2.27 5.30
CA VAL A 73 -2.35 1.61 5.78
C VAL A 73 -3.43 1.88 4.75
N ALA A 74 -3.87 0.82 4.06
CA ALA A 74 -5.00 0.88 3.17
C ALA A 74 -6.28 0.65 3.96
N GLU A 75 -7.36 1.33 3.58
CA GLU A 75 -8.68 1.21 4.19
C GLU A 75 -9.73 0.92 3.13
N SER A 76 -10.70 0.07 3.46
CA SER A 76 -11.74 -0.34 2.53
C SER A 76 -13.10 -0.52 3.21
N ARG A 77 -14.15 -0.10 2.48
CA ARG A 77 -15.57 -0.36 2.76
C ARG A 77 -16.23 -1.13 1.62
N GLU A 78 -15.43 -1.79 0.81
CA GLU A 78 -15.86 -2.42 -0.43
C GLU A 78 -15.48 -3.90 -0.48
N PHE A 79 -16.14 -4.63 -1.37
CA PHE A 79 -15.77 -6.00 -1.70
C PHE A 79 -16.13 -6.32 -3.15
N TRP A 80 -15.49 -7.36 -3.68
CA TRP A 80 -15.76 -7.88 -5.01
C TRP A 80 -16.18 -9.33 -4.94
N LYS A 81 -17.17 -9.69 -5.75
CA LYS A 81 -17.66 -11.06 -5.89
C LYS A 81 -17.75 -11.39 -7.38
N ARG A 82 -17.08 -12.46 -7.79
CA ARG A 82 -17.29 -13.03 -9.12
C ARG A 82 -18.58 -13.84 -9.10
N VAL A 83 -19.44 -13.62 -10.09
CA VAL A 83 -20.75 -14.26 -10.22
C VAL A 83 -20.97 -14.71 -11.67
N THR A 84 -21.81 -15.69 -11.90
CA THR A 84 -22.18 -16.12 -13.25
C THR A 84 -23.52 -15.53 -13.70
N ALA A 85 -23.86 -15.70 -14.97
CA ALA A 85 -25.19 -15.40 -15.50
C ALA A 85 -26.28 -16.19 -14.75
N GLU A 86 -26.01 -17.45 -14.37
CA GLU A 86 -26.93 -18.31 -13.62
C GLU A 86 -27.18 -17.74 -12.23
N ASP A 87 -26.11 -17.32 -11.54
CA ASP A 87 -26.21 -16.69 -10.24
C ASP A 87 -27.05 -15.40 -10.32
N LEU A 88 -26.84 -14.59 -11.36
CA LEU A 88 -27.62 -13.37 -11.58
C LEU A 88 -29.09 -13.67 -11.92
N ARG A 89 -29.39 -14.66 -12.77
CA ARG A 89 -30.79 -15.06 -13.04
C ARG A 89 -31.46 -15.60 -11.78
N GLY A 90 -30.75 -16.41 -10.99
CA GLY A 90 -31.21 -16.99 -9.73
C GLY A 90 -31.24 -16.01 -8.55
N GLY A 91 -30.50 -14.92 -8.64
CA GLY A 91 -30.33 -13.92 -7.59
C GLY A 91 -29.08 -14.15 -6.74
N VAL A 92 -28.19 -13.16 -6.76
CA VAL A 92 -26.96 -13.10 -5.98
C VAL A 92 -27.22 -12.41 -4.64
N GLU A 93 -26.85 -13.07 -3.54
CA GLU A 93 -26.85 -12.42 -2.24
C GLU A 93 -25.60 -11.57 -2.01
N PHE A 94 -25.81 -10.41 -1.41
CA PHE A 94 -24.79 -9.51 -0.92
C PHE A 94 -25.31 -8.72 0.28
N SER A 95 -24.44 -8.29 1.18
CA SER A 95 -24.83 -7.55 2.39
C SER A 95 -24.20 -6.16 2.42
N THR A 96 -24.92 -5.23 3.04
CA THR A 96 -24.44 -3.87 3.32
C THR A 96 -24.77 -3.54 4.77
N THR A 97 -24.01 -2.64 5.37
CA THR A 97 -24.14 -2.27 6.78
C THR A 97 -24.59 -0.81 6.95
N ALA A 98 -24.71 -0.08 5.84
CA ALA A 98 -25.29 1.24 5.79
C ALA A 98 -26.14 1.40 4.51
N PRO A 99 -27.12 2.32 4.52
CA PRO A 99 -27.98 2.53 3.36
C PRO A 99 -27.21 3.20 2.21
N GLU A 100 -27.80 3.14 1.01
CA GLU A 100 -27.28 3.79 -0.20
C GLU A 100 -25.91 3.29 -0.66
N ALA A 101 -25.62 1.99 -0.48
CA ALA A 101 -24.44 1.38 -1.08
C ALA A 101 -24.43 1.57 -2.60
N VAL A 102 -23.24 1.72 -3.15
CA VAL A 102 -23.01 1.79 -4.60
C VAL A 102 -22.63 0.40 -5.08
N VAL A 103 -23.31 -0.08 -6.10
CA VAL A 103 -23.10 -1.39 -6.68
C VAL A 103 -22.73 -1.23 -8.14
N ARG A 104 -21.69 -1.93 -8.58
CA ARG A 104 -21.28 -2.02 -9.98
C ARG A 104 -21.23 -3.47 -10.41
N LEU A 105 -21.73 -3.73 -11.61
CA LEU A 105 -21.70 -5.03 -12.24
C LEU A 105 -21.01 -4.88 -13.59
N SER A 106 -19.90 -5.58 -13.77
CA SER A 106 -19.09 -5.51 -14.99
C SER A 106 -18.88 -6.90 -15.59
N PRO A 107 -18.98 -7.10 -16.90
CA PRO A 107 -18.62 -8.38 -17.52
C PRO A 107 -17.11 -8.63 -17.39
N VAL A 108 -16.73 -9.88 -17.17
CA VAL A 108 -15.34 -10.34 -17.22
C VAL A 108 -15.05 -10.84 -18.65
N GLU A 109 -13.87 -10.53 -19.21
CA GLU A 109 -13.52 -10.79 -20.62
C GLU A 109 -13.93 -12.19 -21.14
N GLY A 110 -14.49 -12.22 -22.37
CA GLY A 110 -15.02 -13.41 -23.05
C GLY A 110 -16.02 -13.05 -24.18
N PRO A 111 -16.75 -14.00 -24.78
CA PRO A 111 -17.76 -13.75 -25.84
C PRO A 111 -18.99 -12.93 -25.38
N VAL A 112 -18.91 -12.33 -24.17
CA VAL A 112 -19.94 -11.56 -23.46
C VAL A 112 -20.15 -10.15 -24.07
N ARG A 113 -19.41 -9.78 -25.13
CA ARG A 113 -19.61 -8.49 -25.83
C ARG A 113 -21.04 -8.29 -26.38
N ALA A 114 -21.86 -9.35 -26.47
CA ALA A 114 -23.23 -9.30 -27.00
C ALA A 114 -24.36 -9.38 -25.95
N HIS A 115 -24.05 -9.53 -24.65
CA HIS A 115 -25.07 -9.84 -23.64
C HIS A 115 -25.02 -8.84 -22.47
N TRP A 116 -25.44 -7.61 -22.78
CA TRP A 116 -25.45 -6.50 -21.84
C TRP A 116 -26.52 -6.69 -20.77
N ILE A 117 -26.17 -6.40 -19.52
CA ILE A 117 -27.16 -6.33 -18.44
C ILE A 117 -27.87 -4.99 -18.58
N SER A 118 -29.16 -5.03 -18.83
CA SER A 118 -29.99 -3.83 -18.81
C SER A 118 -30.62 -3.63 -17.43
N VAL A 119 -30.66 -2.38 -16.97
CA VAL A 119 -31.12 -2.04 -15.62
C VAL A 119 -32.58 -2.43 -15.38
N ASP A 120 -33.44 -2.33 -16.39
CA ASP A 120 -34.86 -2.68 -16.34
C ASP A 120 -35.11 -4.17 -16.12
N GLN A 121 -34.10 -5.01 -16.39
CA GLN A 121 -34.16 -6.45 -16.12
C GLN A 121 -33.81 -6.77 -14.66
N MET A 122 -33.34 -5.79 -13.88
CA MET A 122 -32.86 -5.99 -12.52
C MET A 122 -33.99 -5.89 -11.49
N VAL A 123 -33.94 -6.81 -10.54
CA VAL A 123 -34.86 -6.89 -9.41
C VAL A 123 -34.04 -7.01 -8.13
N LEU A 124 -34.45 -6.27 -7.10
CA LEU A 124 -33.79 -6.25 -5.80
C LEU A 124 -34.74 -6.79 -4.72
N GLY A 125 -34.38 -7.93 -4.12
CA GLY A 125 -34.93 -8.36 -2.85
C GLY A 125 -34.28 -7.59 -1.70
N THR A 126 -35.07 -6.90 -0.90
CA THR A 126 -34.62 -6.09 0.24
C THR A 126 -34.55 -6.90 1.54
N PRO A 127 -33.82 -6.41 2.55
CA PRO A 127 -33.80 -7.00 3.90
C PRO A 127 -35.18 -7.07 4.56
N SER A 128 -36.11 -6.18 4.19
CA SER A 128 -37.50 -6.20 4.68
C SER A 128 -38.37 -7.28 4.01
N GLY A 129 -37.83 -8.05 3.07
CA GLY A 129 -38.55 -9.07 2.31
C GLY A 129 -39.37 -8.51 1.14
N GLN A 130 -39.19 -7.24 0.79
CA GLN A 130 -39.81 -6.64 -0.37
C GLN A 130 -39.01 -6.94 -1.63
N THR A 131 -39.70 -7.02 -2.76
CA THR A 131 -39.07 -7.16 -4.08
C THR A 131 -39.33 -5.88 -4.86
N LEU A 132 -38.27 -5.11 -5.09
CA LEU A 132 -38.31 -3.83 -5.79
C LEU A 132 -37.83 -3.98 -7.23
N LYS A 133 -38.49 -3.30 -8.16
CA LYS A 133 -37.98 -3.12 -9.52
C LYS A 133 -36.91 -2.03 -9.53
N ALA A 134 -36.09 -1.99 -10.55
CA ALA A 134 -34.98 -1.03 -10.67
C ALA A 134 -35.35 0.44 -10.40
N GLU A 135 -36.51 0.90 -10.89
CA GLU A 135 -36.99 2.29 -10.71
C GLU A 135 -37.20 2.68 -9.24
N GLU A 136 -37.59 1.71 -8.41
CA GLU A 136 -37.82 1.88 -6.97
C GLU A 136 -36.55 1.55 -6.17
N ALA A 137 -35.77 0.58 -6.65
CA ALA A 137 -34.61 0.05 -5.95
C ALA A 137 -33.40 0.98 -6.04
N PHE A 138 -33.27 1.79 -7.09
CA PHE A 138 -32.04 2.51 -7.42
C PHE A 138 -32.26 4.03 -7.48
N SER A 139 -31.57 4.78 -6.62
CA SER A 139 -31.66 6.25 -6.58
C SER A 139 -30.88 6.94 -7.69
N ARG A 140 -29.85 6.28 -8.22
CA ARG A 140 -29.03 6.73 -9.35
C ARG A 140 -28.49 5.54 -10.11
N THR A 141 -28.32 5.72 -11.40
CA THR A 141 -27.75 4.75 -12.32
C THR A 141 -26.72 5.44 -13.20
N ALA A 142 -25.73 4.68 -13.67
CA ALA A 142 -24.69 5.16 -14.56
C ALA A 142 -24.31 4.08 -15.60
N THR A 143 -24.28 4.49 -16.87
CA THR A 143 -23.78 3.67 -17.99
C THR A 143 -22.27 3.88 -18.20
N PRO A 144 -21.58 3.03 -18.98
CA PRO A 144 -20.15 3.20 -19.27
C PRO A 144 -19.83 4.56 -19.88
N GLU A 145 -20.69 5.11 -20.74
CA GLU A 145 -20.50 6.43 -21.37
C GLU A 145 -20.55 7.55 -20.33
N GLN A 146 -21.48 7.46 -19.37
CA GLN A 146 -21.59 8.44 -18.28
C GLN A 146 -20.40 8.33 -17.32
N LEU A 147 -19.92 7.11 -17.04
CA LEU A 147 -18.72 6.89 -16.24
C LEU A 147 -17.46 7.40 -16.97
N LEU A 148 -17.39 7.23 -18.29
CA LEU A 148 -16.30 7.75 -19.12
C LEU A 148 -16.27 9.29 -19.12
N GLN A 149 -17.44 9.95 -19.18
CA GLN A 149 -17.55 11.40 -19.02
C GLN A 149 -17.05 11.87 -17.64
N ALA A 150 -17.14 11.03 -16.62
CA ALA A 150 -16.59 11.26 -15.29
C ALA A 150 -15.10 10.87 -15.16
N GLY A 151 -14.43 10.52 -16.27
CA GLY A 151 -13.01 10.16 -16.30
C GLY A 151 -12.71 8.71 -15.92
N MET A 152 -13.72 7.84 -15.85
CA MET A 152 -13.56 6.42 -15.52
C MET A 152 -13.86 5.55 -16.76
N ALA A 153 -12.84 4.88 -17.28
CA ALA A 153 -13.02 3.91 -18.37
C ALA A 153 -13.42 2.55 -17.81
N PHE A 154 -14.57 2.03 -18.24
CA PHE A 154 -15.05 0.69 -17.90
C PHE A 154 -15.37 -0.12 -19.17
N PRO A 155 -15.33 -1.45 -19.09
CA PRO A 155 -15.81 -2.29 -20.18
C PRO A 155 -17.26 -1.97 -20.55
N GLU A 156 -17.57 -2.05 -21.85
CA GLU A 156 -18.96 -2.02 -22.32
C GLU A 156 -19.82 -3.06 -21.59
N GLY A 157 -21.09 -2.75 -21.37
CA GLY A 157 -22.00 -3.58 -20.56
C GLY A 157 -21.77 -3.48 -19.04
N THR A 158 -20.85 -2.63 -18.58
CA THR A 158 -20.77 -2.25 -17.16
C THR A 158 -21.98 -1.40 -16.78
N PHE A 159 -22.59 -1.74 -15.66
CA PHE A 159 -23.67 -0.97 -15.07
C PHE A 159 -23.35 -0.64 -13.62
N ALA A 160 -23.57 0.60 -13.22
CA ALA A 160 -23.43 1.02 -11.83
C ALA A 160 -24.70 1.69 -11.33
N PHE A 161 -25.04 1.47 -10.07
CA PHE A 161 -26.19 2.06 -9.43
C PHE A 161 -25.92 2.32 -7.96
N ARG A 162 -26.71 3.21 -7.38
CA ARG A 162 -26.77 3.40 -5.94
C ARG A 162 -28.13 2.96 -5.44
N LEU A 163 -28.14 2.15 -4.39
CA LEU A 163 -29.37 1.73 -3.74
C LEU A 163 -30.19 2.96 -3.30
N ALA A 164 -31.51 2.87 -3.42
CA ALA A 164 -32.43 3.85 -2.84
C ALA A 164 -32.28 3.86 -1.32
N HIS A 165 -32.50 5.01 -0.69
CA HIS A 165 -32.41 5.12 0.77
C HIS A 165 -33.43 4.20 1.45
N GLU A 166 -34.63 4.15 0.86
CA GLU A 166 -35.79 3.42 1.32
C GLU A 166 -35.63 1.90 1.19
N ALA A 167 -34.70 1.43 0.35
CA ALA A 167 -34.35 0.01 0.25
C ALA A 167 -33.64 -0.51 1.52
N GLY A 168 -33.18 0.39 2.39
CA GLY A 168 -32.55 0.07 3.67
C GLY A 168 -31.11 -0.42 3.53
N TRP A 169 -30.71 -1.26 4.48
CA TRP A 169 -29.40 -1.91 4.55
C TRP A 169 -29.55 -3.30 5.19
N GLY A 170 -28.56 -4.16 4.97
CA GLY A 170 -28.56 -5.56 5.40
C GLY A 170 -28.38 -6.52 4.23
N ARG A 171 -28.97 -7.71 4.31
CA ARG A 171 -28.92 -8.73 3.25
C ARG A 171 -29.85 -8.39 2.08
N PHE A 172 -29.27 -8.18 0.90
CA PHE A 172 -29.96 -8.00 -0.37
C PHE A 172 -29.82 -9.23 -1.26
N ARG A 173 -30.79 -9.39 -2.18
CA ARG A 173 -30.71 -10.35 -3.30
C ARG A 173 -30.88 -9.62 -4.62
N LEU A 174 -29.82 -9.53 -5.42
CA LEU A 174 -29.86 -8.91 -6.73
C LEU A 174 -30.09 -9.97 -7.80
N SER A 175 -31.16 -9.88 -8.57
CA SER A 175 -31.42 -10.76 -9.70
C SER A 175 -31.64 -10.02 -11.00
N ALA A 176 -31.32 -10.70 -12.11
CA ALA A 176 -31.60 -10.27 -13.47
C ALA A 176 -32.30 -11.42 -14.20
N PRO A 177 -33.58 -11.72 -13.89
CA PRO A 177 -34.29 -12.89 -14.43
C PRO A 177 -34.39 -12.89 -15.96
N GLY A 178 -34.39 -11.71 -16.59
CA GLY A 178 -34.42 -11.54 -18.05
C GLY A 178 -33.04 -11.54 -18.72
N LEU A 179 -31.96 -11.82 -17.98
CA LEU A 179 -30.61 -11.80 -18.52
C LEU A 179 -30.42 -12.89 -19.59
N ASP A 180 -30.38 -12.44 -20.84
CA ASP A 180 -30.04 -13.26 -22.00
C ASP A 180 -28.52 -13.28 -22.16
N ALA A 181 -27.84 -14.15 -21.42
CA ALA A 181 -26.41 -14.38 -21.50
C ALA A 181 -26.11 -15.88 -21.47
N PRO A 182 -25.12 -16.38 -22.24
CA PRO A 182 -24.74 -17.79 -22.24
C PRO A 182 -24.37 -18.29 -20.85
N GLU A 183 -24.61 -19.58 -20.62
CA GLU A 183 -24.25 -20.24 -19.38
C GLU A 183 -22.75 -20.13 -19.07
N GLY A 184 -22.42 -19.85 -17.81
CA GLY A 184 -21.03 -19.66 -17.38
C GLY A 184 -20.44 -18.30 -17.75
N SER A 185 -21.19 -17.39 -18.39
CA SER A 185 -20.76 -15.99 -18.56
C SER A 185 -20.50 -15.37 -17.19
N ALA A 186 -19.30 -14.81 -17.02
CA ALA A 186 -18.84 -14.30 -15.73
C ALA A 186 -18.97 -12.77 -15.63
N TYR A 187 -19.39 -12.32 -14.46
CA TYR A 187 -19.49 -10.91 -14.09
C TYR A 187 -18.75 -10.67 -12.77
N LEU A 188 -18.34 -9.43 -12.58
CA LEU A 188 -17.75 -8.91 -11.36
C LEU A 188 -18.76 -7.98 -10.70
N LEU A 189 -19.34 -8.42 -9.59
CA LEU A 189 -20.11 -7.60 -8.68
C LEU A 189 -19.13 -6.86 -7.75
N HIS A 190 -19.19 -5.54 -7.74
CA HIS A 190 -18.48 -4.68 -6.82
C HIS A 190 -19.50 -3.95 -5.96
N VAL A 191 -19.32 -3.97 -4.65
CA VAL A 191 -20.19 -3.27 -3.70
C VAL A 191 -19.32 -2.34 -2.87
N LEU A 192 -19.63 -1.06 -2.91
CA LEU A 192 -19.05 -0.02 -2.06
C LEU A 192 -20.11 0.41 -1.04
N ASP A 193 -19.89 0.03 0.21
CA ASP A 193 -20.74 0.36 1.36
C ASP A 193 -20.34 1.74 1.90
N ALA A 194 -20.53 2.78 1.07
CA ALA A 194 -19.89 4.10 1.21
C ALA A 194 -20.16 4.79 2.56
N ARG A 195 -21.29 4.48 3.21
CA ARG A 195 -21.71 5.07 4.49
C ARG A 195 -21.45 4.18 5.70
N SER A 196 -20.86 3.02 5.49
CA SER A 196 -20.50 2.10 6.56
C SER A 196 -19.46 2.72 7.50
N ASP A 197 -19.63 2.51 8.79
CA ASP A 197 -18.60 2.74 9.80
C ASP A 197 -17.61 1.56 9.89
N LEU A 198 -17.95 0.41 9.33
CA LEU A 198 -17.10 -0.79 9.27
C LEU A 198 -16.06 -0.70 8.15
N VAL A 199 -14.81 -0.54 8.58
CA VAL A 199 -13.63 -0.40 7.71
C VAL A 199 -12.70 -1.59 7.90
N LEU A 200 -12.37 -2.25 6.80
CA LEU A 200 -11.22 -3.16 6.77
C LEU A 200 -9.97 -2.35 6.49
N SER A 201 -9.01 -2.43 7.40
CA SER A 201 -7.68 -1.85 7.23
C SER A 201 -6.65 -2.93 6.94
N LEU A 202 -5.63 -2.63 6.14
CA LEU A 202 -4.48 -3.49 5.89
C LEU A 202 -3.19 -2.68 5.86
N GLN A 203 -2.27 -3.06 6.74
CA GLN A 203 -0.94 -2.47 6.85
C GLN A 203 0.12 -3.48 6.42
N ALA A 204 0.95 -3.11 5.44
CA ALA A 204 2.15 -3.89 5.13
C ALA A 204 3.16 -3.77 6.28
N GLY A 205 3.82 -4.87 6.62
CA GLY A 205 4.87 -4.88 7.64
C GLY A 205 6.13 -4.12 7.21
N SER A 206 6.34 -3.96 5.90
CA SER A 206 7.42 -3.18 5.30
C SER A 206 6.95 -2.60 3.96
N ASP A 207 7.52 -1.46 3.55
CA ASP A 207 7.35 -0.87 2.23
C ASP A 207 8.19 -1.57 1.15
N THR A 208 9.21 -2.32 1.57
CA THR A 208 10.13 -3.07 0.69
C THR A 208 10.33 -4.50 1.19
N VAL A 209 10.29 -5.46 0.26
CA VAL A 209 10.64 -6.87 0.51
C VAL A 209 11.73 -7.28 -0.46
N PHE A 210 12.86 -7.74 0.07
CA PHE A 210 13.92 -8.32 -0.77
C PHE A 210 13.55 -9.72 -1.27
N ARG A 211 14.08 -10.07 -2.45
CA ARG A 211 14.04 -11.44 -2.95
C ARG A 211 14.57 -12.44 -1.92
N GLY A 212 13.82 -13.51 -1.69
CA GLY A 212 14.10 -14.52 -0.68
C GLY A 212 13.57 -14.18 0.71
N GLY A 213 13.11 -12.94 0.92
CA GLY A 213 12.42 -12.49 2.12
C GLY A 213 10.99 -12.98 2.21
N SER A 214 10.24 -12.43 3.16
CA SER A 214 8.82 -12.74 3.35
C SER A 214 8.00 -11.46 3.41
N VAL A 215 6.85 -11.49 2.74
CA VAL A 215 5.80 -10.51 2.94
C VAL A 215 5.16 -10.78 4.29
N SER A 216 4.93 -9.71 5.05
CA SER A 216 3.99 -9.76 6.16
C SER A 216 3.06 -8.56 6.08
N ALA A 217 1.79 -8.75 6.43
CA ALA A 217 0.83 -7.69 6.55
C ALA A 217 -0.13 -7.99 7.70
N ARG A 218 -0.72 -6.94 8.27
CA ARG A 218 -1.71 -7.05 9.33
C ARG A 218 -3.00 -6.40 8.87
N GLY A 219 -4.09 -7.15 8.92
CA GLY A 219 -5.43 -6.68 8.60
C GLY A 219 -6.33 -6.65 9.83
N TRP A 220 -7.24 -5.71 9.91
CA TRP A 220 -8.25 -5.66 10.97
C TRP A 220 -9.54 -5.02 10.46
N LEU A 221 -10.67 -5.58 10.86
CA LEU A 221 -12.00 -5.02 10.63
C LEU A 221 -12.43 -4.28 11.90
N ALA A 222 -12.80 -3.02 11.77
CA ALA A 222 -13.18 -2.18 12.91
C ALA A 222 -14.28 -1.19 12.56
N ASP A 223 -14.99 -0.73 13.58
CA ASP A 223 -15.90 0.41 13.54
C ASP A 223 -15.59 1.40 14.68
N ALA A 224 -16.56 2.27 15.02
CA ALA A 224 -16.42 3.21 16.13
C ALA A 224 -16.37 2.54 17.52
N ASP A 225 -16.94 1.35 17.67
CA ASP A 225 -17.00 0.60 18.92
C ASP A 225 -15.76 -0.28 19.14
N GLY A 226 -15.03 -0.60 18.06
CA GLY A 226 -13.72 -1.24 18.11
C GLY A 226 -13.53 -2.34 17.07
N PHE A 227 -12.67 -3.30 17.38
CA PHE A 227 -12.39 -4.44 16.49
C PHE A 227 -13.57 -5.40 16.45
N ILE A 228 -13.90 -5.86 15.24
CA ILE A 228 -14.88 -6.93 15.02
C ILE A 228 -14.18 -8.27 15.22
N PRO A 229 -14.61 -9.10 16.20
CA PRO A 229 -14.03 -10.41 16.42
C PRO A 229 -14.53 -11.43 15.40
N GLY A 230 -13.90 -12.62 15.37
CA GLY A 230 -14.38 -13.75 14.56
C GLY A 230 -14.18 -13.56 13.05
N VAL A 231 -13.27 -12.66 12.66
CA VAL A 231 -12.90 -12.43 11.27
C VAL A 231 -12.15 -13.66 10.72
N SER A 232 -12.65 -14.21 9.62
CA SER A 232 -11.91 -15.13 8.76
C SER A 232 -11.41 -14.38 7.53
N GLY A 233 -10.31 -14.82 6.94
CA GLY A 233 -9.77 -14.15 5.76
C GLY A 233 -9.01 -15.07 4.83
N GLU A 234 -8.93 -14.61 3.58
CA GLU A 234 -8.14 -15.20 2.51
C GLU A 234 -7.23 -14.10 1.96
N ALA A 235 -5.99 -14.46 1.63
CA ALA A 235 -5.03 -13.51 1.10
C ALA A 235 -4.34 -14.03 -0.17
N GLU A 236 -4.03 -13.09 -1.06
CA GLU A 236 -3.30 -13.32 -2.29
C GLU A 236 -2.20 -12.26 -2.43
N ILE A 237 -1.04 -12.66 -2.92
CA ILE A 237 0.01 -11.75 -3.37
C ILE A 237 -0.06 -11.67 -4.88
N SER A 238 -0.03 -10.47 -5.47
CA SER A 238 0.04 -10.30 -6.92
C SER A 238 1.24 -9.47 -7.35
N SER A 239 1.84 -9.85 -8.48
CA SER A 239 2.92 -9.13 -9.12
C SER A 239 2.43 -8.20 -10.24
N PRO A 240 3.24 -7.20 -10.66
CA PRO A 240 2.92 -6.29 -11.76
C PRO A 240 2.60 -6.95 -13.11
N ASP A 241 3.02 -8.20 -13.31
CA ASP A 241 2.72 -8.98 -14.52
C ASP A 241 1.44 -9.83 -14.40
N GLY A 242 0.73 -9.75 -13.27
CA GLY A 242 -0.54 -10.43 -13.03
C GLY A 242 -0.43 -11.84 -12.45
N ARG A 243 0.79 -12.35 -12.19
CA ARG A 243 0.94 -13.61 -11.46
C ARG A 243 0.50 -13.44 -10.01
N ARG A 244 0.00 -14.53 -9.43
CA ARG A 244 -0.70 -14.55 -8.15
C ARG A 244 -0.31 -15.77 -7.32
N TRP A 245 -0.24 -15.58 -6.01
CA TRP A 245 0.10 -16.61 -5.03
C TRP A 245 -0.79 -16.51 -3.80
N SER A 246 -1.42 -17.61 -3.40
CA SER A 246 -2.14 -17.65 -2.12
C SER A 246 -1.18 -17.45 -0.95
N ALA A 247 -1.60 -16.67 0.05
CA ALA A 247 -0.89 -16.41 1.28
C ALA A 247 -1.61 -17.03 2.48
N GLU A 248 -0.84 -17.39 3.52
CA GLU A 248 -1.41 -17.90 4.76
C GLU A 248 -2.01 -16.74 5.55
N VAL A 249 -3.23 -16.93 6.05
CA VAL A 249 -3.91 -15.99 6.94
C VAL A 249 -4.08 -16.62 8.32
N ARG A 250 -3.61 -15.94 9.36
CA ARG A 250 -3.78 -16.37 10.75
C ARG A 250 -4.52 -15.31 11.55
N THR A 251 -5.59 -15.70 12.23
CA THR A 251 -6.28 -14.84 13.19
C THR A 251 -5.44 -14.73 14.48
N LEU A 252 -5.27 -13.50 14.97
CA LEU A 252 -4.54 -13.17 16.18
C LEU A 252 -5.50 -13.08 17.38
N ALA A 253 -4.95 -13.11 18.60
CA ALA A 253 -5.73 -13.10 19.84
C ALA A 253 -6.60 -11.86 20.02
N ASP A 254 -6.24 -10.73 19.41
CA ASP A 254 -7.02 -9.49 19.43
C ASP A 254 -8.07 -9.39 18.32
N GLY A 255 -8.27 -10.45 17.53
CA GLY A 255 -9.26 -10.51 16.44
C GLY A 255 -8.75 -9.97 15.11
N SER A 256 -7.57 -9.35 15.05
CA SER A 256 -6.93 -8.99 13.79
C SER A 256 -6.40 -10.22 13.06
N VAL A 257 -6.09 -10.09 11.76
CA VAL A 257 -5.49 -11.16 10.96
C VAL A 257 -4.08 -10.78 10.54
N ARG A 258 -3.21 -11.79 10.43
CA ARG A 258 -1.85 -11.67 9.91
C ARG A 258 -1.74 -12.46 8.62
N VAL A 259 -1.22 -11.80 7.59
CA VAL A 259 -0.85 -12.42 6.32
C VAL A 259 0.66 -12.62 6.32
N ASP A 260 1.13 -13.81 6.01
CA ASP A 260 2.55 -14.10 5.81
C ASP A 260 2.75 -14.92 4.53
N HIS A 261 3.76 -14.56 3.73
CA HIS A 261 4.10 -15.31 2.51
C HIS A 261 5.60 -15.20 2.16
N PRO A 262 6.34 -16.31 2.05
CA PRO A 262 7.74 -16.27 1.60
C PRO A 262 7.83 -15.96 0.11
N LEU A 263 8.51 -14.88 -0.27
CA LEU A 263 8.71 -14.51 -1.68
C LEU A 263 10.05 -15.03 -2.21
N ARG A 264 10.00 -16.24 -2.77
CA ARG A 264 11.14 -16.90 -3.44
C ARG A 264 11.00 -16.93 -4.95
N VAL A 265 10.17 -16.06 -5.50
CA VAL A 265 9.80 -16.03 -6.92
C VAL A 265 10.70 -15.09 -7.71
N SER A 266 10.93 -15.39 -8.98
CA SER A 266 11.62 -14.47 -9.88
C SER A 266 10.83 -13.17 -10.06
N PRO A 267 11.50 -12.01 -10.08
CA PRO A 267 10.86 -10.73 -10.35
C PRO A 267 10.11 -10.77 -11.69
N SER A 268 9.07 -9.96 -11.82
CA SER A 268 8.17 -9.93 -12.99
C SER A 268 8.80 -9.43 -14.28
N GLY A 269 10.04 -8.93 -14.25
CA GLY A 269 10.69 -8.20 -15.35
C GLY A 269 9.97 -6.92 -15.78
N ARG A 270 8.72 -6.72 -15.32
CA ARG A 270 7.91 -5.53 -15.45
C ARG A 270 8.06 -4.67 -14.20
N PRO A 271 8.38 -3.36 -14.36
CA PRO A 271 8.40 -2.44 -13.24
C PRO A 271 6.99 -2.27 -12.67
N GLY A 272 6.90 -2.07 -11.36
CA GLY A 272 5.64 -1.84 -10.66
C GLY A 272 5.71 -2.31 -9.22
N LEU A 273 4.70 -1.91 -8.44
CA LEU A 273 4.53 -2.39 -7.07
C LEU A 273 3.82 -3.75 -7.08
N TRP A 274 4.18 -4.57 -6.11
CA TRP A 274 3.47 -5.79 -5.79
C TRP A 274 2.37 -5.46 -4.78
N GLU A 275 1.36 -6.31 -4.71
CA GLU A 275 0.19 -6.06 -3.85
C GLU A 275 -0.09 -7.27 -2.96
N VAL A 276 -0.51 -6.99 -1.73
CA VAL A 276 -1.18 -7.94 -0.85
C VAL A 276 -2.66 -7.64 -0.93
N HIS A 277 -3.45 -8.62 -1.37
CA HIS A 277 -4.90 -8.58 -1.37
C HIS A 277 -5.39 -9.38 -0.17
N LEU A 278 -6.24 -8.78 0.65
CA LEU A 278 -6.90 -9.43 1.78
C LEU A 278 -8.41 -9.31 1.60
N ARG A 279 -9.08 -10.47 1.56
CA ARG A 279 -10.53 -10.58 1.69
C ARG A 279 -10.84 -11.08 3.07
N VAL A 280 -11.81 -10.47 3.74
CA VAL A 280 -12.31 -10.93 5.03
C VAL A 280 -13.81 -11.16 5.01
N THR A 281 -14.24 -12.11 5.83
CA THR A 281 -15.64 -12.33 6.18
C THR A 281 -15.79 -12.29 7.68
N ALA A 282 -16.86 -11.66 8.16
CA ALA A 282 -17.22 -11.63 9.57
C ALA A 282 -18.75 -11.76 9.73
N GLU A 283 -19.21 -12.20 10.89
CA GLU A 283 -20.63 -12.26 11.23
C GLU A 283 -20.94 -11.22 12.30
N ARG A 284 -21.95 -10.37 12.08
CA ARG A 284 -22.42 -9.41 13.08
C ARG A 284 -23.93 -9.28 13.01
N GLY A 285 -24.62 -9.44 14.14
CA GLY A 285 -26.07 -9.29 14.20
C GLY A 285 -26.87 -10.26 13.30
N GLY A 286 -26.28 -11.41 12.92
CA GLY A 286 -26.88 -12.36 11.97
C GLY A 286 -26.63 -12.02 10.49
N GLU A 287 -25.81 -11.02 10.21
CA GLU A 287 -25.41 -10.63 8.87
C GLU A 287 -23.94 -10.97 8.59
N THR A 288 -23.71 -11.54 7.41
CA THR A 288 -22.38 -11.76 6.86
C THR A 288 -21.86 -10.45 6.28
N ILE A 289 -20.74 -9.97 6.80
CA ILE A 289 -20.01 -8.79 6.34
C ILE A 289 -18.84 -9.26 5.48
N GLN A 290 -18.68 -8.66 4.30
CA GLN A 290 -17.53 -8.89 3.41
C GLN A 290 -16.80 -7.57 3.17
N ARG A 291 -15.46 -7.63 3.20
CA ARG A 291 -14.59 -6.52 2.84
C ARG A 291 -13.34 -7.07 2.14
N ASP A 292 -12.92 -6.39 1.09
CA ASP A 292 -11.68 -6.64 0.36
C ASP A 292 -10.81 -5.39 0.45
N VAL A 293 -9.53 -5.53 0.73
CA VAL A 293 -8.57 -4.42 0.77
C VAL A 293 -7.26 -4.88 0.16
N HIS A 294 -6.50 -3.96 -0.42
CA HIS A 294 -5.15 -4.24 -0.87
C HIS A 294 -4.17 -3.16 -0.44
N THR A 295 -2.92 -3.54 -0.21
CA THR A 295 -1.81 -2.61 0.04
C THR A 295 -0.63 -3.01 -0.83
N ALA A 296 0.20 -2.03 -1.18
CA ALA A 296 1.30 -2.20 -2.12
C ALA A 296 2.66 -2.21 -1.41
N PHE A 297 3.62 -2.93 -1.98
CA PHE A 297 5.02 -2.97 -1.53
C PHE A 297 5.98 -3.11 -2.72
N ALA A 298 7.22 -2.67 -2.54
CA ALA A 298 8.29 -2.86 -3.50
C ALA A 298 8.91 -4.25 -3.34
N TYR A 299 9.00 -5.03 -4.42
CA TYR A 299 9.77 -6.27 -4.45
C TYR A 299 11.14 -6.00 -5.09
N VAL A 300 12.20 -6.10 -4.30
CA VAL A 300 13.54 -5.65 -4.70
C VAL A 300 14.50 -6.81 -4.83
N VAL A 301 15.24 -6.82 -5.93
CA VAL A 301 16.39 -7.70 -6.12
C VAL A 301 17.65 -6.95 -5.65
N PRO A 302 18.38 -7.45 -4.64
CA PRO A 302 19.57 -6.76 -4.12
C PRO A 302 20.73 -6.74 -5.13
N THR A 303 20.80 -5.73 -5.99
CA THR A 303 21.82 -5.61 -7.04
C THR A 303 23.12 -4.98 -6.55
N ALA A 304 23.10 -4.27 -5.43
CA ALA A 304 24.29 -3.79 -4.74
C ALA A 304 24.05 -3.65 -3.23
N ARG A 305 25.15 -3.51 -2.47
CA ARG A 305 25.14 -3.25 -1.02
C ARG A 305 26.32 -2.38 -0.62
N LEU A 306 26.22 -1.77 0.56
CA LEU A 306 27.38 -1.14 1.21
C LEU A 306 28.44 -2.19 1.54
N ALA A 307 29.70 -1.91 1.20
CA ALA A 307 30.85 -2.77 1.47
C ALA A 307 31.69 -2.21 2.63
N GLY A 308 31.02 -1.92 3.75
CA GLY A 308 31.57 -1.30 4.95
C GLY A 308 31.05 0.13 5.19
N GLU A 309 31.60 0.79 6.21
CA GLU A 309 31.18 2.13 6.61
C GLU A 309 31.53 3.22 5.58
N VAL A 310 30.70 4.26 5.53
CA VAL A 310 30.99 5.50 4.80
C VAL A 310 32.19 6.18 5.44
N ARG A 311 33.26 6.36 4.68
CA ARG A 311 34.48 7.02 5.17
C ARG A 311 34.42 8.51 4.88
N ALA A 312 34.62 9.31 5.91
CA ALA A 312 34.65 10.76 5.82
C ALA A 312 36.04 11.30 6.22
N ALA A 313 36.60 12.20 5.42
CA ALA A 313 37.90 12.82 5.71
C ALA A 313 37.88 14.31 5.37
N VAL A 314 38.27 15.16 6.33
CA VAL A 314 38.41 16.60 6.09
C VAL A 314 39.71 16.87 5.35
N LYS A 315 39.63 17.56 4.21
CA LYS A 315 40.79 17.98 3.42
C LYS A 315 40.60 19.42 2.99
N ARG A 316 41.51 20.30 3.45
CA ARG A 316 41.49 21.75 3.12
C ARG A 316 40.14 22.42 3.42
N GLY A 317 39.45 21.99 4.49
CA GLY A 317 38.16 22.53 4.91
C GLY A 317 36.93 21.86 4.27
N SER A 318 37.08 21.17 3.13
CA SER A 318 36.02 20.33 2.56
C SER A 318 35.97 18.95 3.23
N LEU A 319 34.81 18.29 3.19
CA LEU A 319 34.65 16.90 3.64
C LEU A 319 34.57 15.96 2.43
N ALA A 320 35.56 15.10 2.26
CA ALA A 320 35.55 14.06 1.24
C ALA A 320 34.87 12.81 1.79
N LEU A 321 33.83 12.33 1.10
CA LEU A 321 33.12 11.10 1.40
C LEU A 321 33.51 10.00 0.41
N ARG A 322 33.75 8.80 0.94
CA ARG A 322 34.01 7.58 0.16
C ARG A 322 33.10 6.47 0.64
N VAL A 323 32.25 5.99 -0.26
CA VAL A 323 31.21 5.02 0.06
C VAL A 323 31.53 3.72 -0.66
N PRO A 324 32.16 2.75 0.02
CA PRO A 324 32.51 1.49 -0.60
C PRO A 324 31.24 0.70 -0.89
N LEU A 325 31.11 0.20 -2.12
CA LEU A 325 29.98 -0.60 -2.58
C LEU A 325 30.46 -1.93 -3.15
N GLU A 326 29.61 -2.93 -3.08
CA GLU A 326 29.72 -4.16 -3.86
C GLU A 326 28.48 -4.27 -4.75
N ALA A 327 28.68 -4.32 -6.06
CA ALA A 327 27.63 -4.43 -7.07
C ALA A 327 27.66 -5.83 -7.71
N ALA A 328 26.53 -6.51 -7.76
CA ALA A 328 26.39 -7.79 -8.46
C ALA A 328 26.33 -7.63 -9.99
N VAL A 329 25.83 -6.48 -10.46
CA VAL A 329 25.67 -6.16 -11.88
C VAL A 329 26.07 -4.71 -12.17
N PRO A 330 26.43 -4.39 -13.42
CA PRO A 330 26.59 -3.01 -13.82
C PRO A 330 25.29 -2.22 -13.66
N GLY A 331 25.39 -0.98 -13.18
CA GLY A 331 24.23 -0.12 -12.95
C GLY A 331 24.60 1.27 -12.48
N ARG A 332 23.62 2.17 -12.46
CA ARG A 332 23.76 3.49 -11.86
C ARG A 332 23.29 3.44 -10.41
N TYR A 333 24.23 3.54 -9.50
CA TYR A 333 23.95 3.53 -8.07
C TYR A 333 24.01 4.94 -7.51
N ALA A 334 23.01 5.27 -6.69
CA ALA A 334 22.92 6.56 -6.02
C ALA A 334 22.91 6.37 -4.51
N LEU A 335 23.64 7.25 -3.82
CA LEU A 335 23.63 7.39 -2.38
C LEU A 335 22.95 8.71 -2.02
N GLN A 336 22.08 8.67 -1.03
CA GLN A 336 21.63 9.84 -0.29
C GLN A 336 22.04 9.68 1.16
N CYS A 337 22.55 10.74 1.78
CA CYS A 337 22.87 10.74 3.20
C CYS A 337 22.88 12.14 3.79
N VAL A 338 22.93 12.21 5.12
CA VAL A 338 23.02 13.45 5.88
C VAL A 338 24.35 13.47 6.62
N VAL A 339 25.08 14.56 6.43
CA VAL A 339 26.30 14.86 7.19
C VAL A 339 25.92 15.61 8.45
N TRP A 340 26.31 15.05 9.58
CA TRP A 340 26.16 15.62 10.90
C TRP A 340 27.49 16.18 11.40
N GLY A 341 27.42 17.22 12.23
CA GLY A 341 28.57 17.81 12.92
C GLY A 341 28.15 18.31 14.30
N THR A 342 29.06 19.00 14.98
CA THR A 342 28.80 19.60 16.30
C THR A 342 28.62 21.11 16.20
N ASP A 343 27.71 21.68 16.98
CA ASP A 343 27.53 23.12 17.05
C ASP A 343 28.49 23.77 18.08
N GLY A 344 28.31 25.08 18.34
CA GLY A 344 29.14 25.80 19.31
C GLY A 344 28.96 25.36 20.77
N THR A 345 27.89 24.63 21.08
CA THR A 345 27.60 24.06 22.40
C THR A 345 28.09 22.62 22.55
N GLY A 346 28.53 22.01 21.44
CA GLY A 346 28.95 20.60 21.37
C GLY A 346 27.79 19.65 21.04
N GLU A 347 26.59 20.17 20.77
CA GLU A 347 25.44 19.36 20.40
C GLU A 347 25.54 18.91 18.93
N ARG A 348 25.11 17.68 18.65
CA ARG A 348 25.10 17.13 17.29
C ARG A 348 23.94 17.70 16.51
N ARG A 349 24.22 18.19 15.31
CA ARG A 349 23.20 18.68 14.38
C ARG A 349 23.50 18.33 12.93
N PRO A 350 22.48 18.25 12.07
CA PRO A 350 22.70 18.05 10.66
C PRO A 350 23.24 19.31 10.00
N VAL A 351 24.14 19.13 9.03
CA VAL A 351 24.92 20.20 8.41
C VAL A 351 24.68 20.25 6.92
N ALA A 352 24.73 19.10 6.24
CA ALA A 352 24.54 19.01 4.81
C ALA A 352 23.78 17.75 4.41
N ARG A 353 22.97 17.84 3.36
CA ARG A 353 22.46 16.69 2.62
C ARG A 353 23.37 16.45 1.43
N VAL A 354 23.70 15.18 1.19
CA VAL A 354 24.54 14.75 0.08
C VAL A 354 23.78 13.76 -0.75
N GLU A 355 23.77 13.99 -2.06
CA GLU A 355 23.33 13.03 -3.06
C GLU A 355 24.46 12.81 -4.06
N THR A 356 24.85 11.58 -4.29
CA THR A 356 25.85 11.25 -5.31
C THR A 356 25.42 10.02 -6.07
N ALA A 357 25.60 10.03 -7.38
CA ALA A 357 25.27 8.90 -8.24
C ALA A 357 26.36 8.68 -9.27
N ALA A 358 26.68 7.42 -9.56
CA ALA A 358 27.59 7.08 -10.64
C ALA A 358 27.26 5.71 -11.22
N TRP A 359 27.67 5.49 -12.46
CA TRP A 359 27.72 4.15 -13.04
C TRP A 359 28.85 3.35 -12.40
N LEU A 360 28.57 2.14 -11.94
CA LEU A 360 29.56 1.18 -11.46
C LEU A 360 29.44 -0.12 -12.26
N GLU A 361 30.57 -0.71 -12.56
CA GLU A 361 30.66 -2.09 -13.07
C GLU A 361 30.41 -3.09 -11.92
N ALA A 362 30.17 -4.35 -12.27
CA ALA A 362 30.07 -5.42 -11.28
C ALA A 362 31.39 -5.58 -10.48
N GLY A 363 31.24 -5.93 -9.21
CA GLY A 363 32.34 -6.06 -8.24
C GLY A 363 32.40 -4.90 -7.26
N ARG A 364 33.60 -4.63 -6.72
CA ARG A 364 33.81 -3.58 -5.73
C ARG A 364 33.95 -2.22 -6.42
N GLY A 365 33.16 -1.25 -5.97
CA GLY A 365 33.16 0.13 -6.44
C GLY A 365 33.19 1.12 -5.28
N VAL A 366 33.31 2.41 -5.60
CA VAL A 366 33.24 3.46 -4.58
C VAL A 366 32.53 4.69 -5.13
N LEU A 367 31.43 5.10 -4.50
CA LEU A 367 30.85 6.42 -4.76
C LEU A 367 31.63 7.50 -4.01
N ARG A 368 31.73 8.67 -4.62
CA ARG A 368 32.50 9.81 -4.09
C ARG A 368 31.65 11.05 -4.09
N ALA A 369 31.66 11.74 -2.96
CA ALA A 369 31.13 13.09 -2.86
C ALA A 369 32.15 13.97 -2.14
N GLU A 370 32.14 15.25 -2.47
CA GLU A 370 32.86 16.27 -1.71
C GLU A 370 31.83 17.28 -1.20
N VAL A 371 31.79 17.48 0.11
CA VAL A 371 30.99 18.53 0.74
C VAL A 371 31.86 19.78 0.83
N PRO A 372 31.53 20.86 0.09
CA PRO A 372 32.31 22.07 0.10
C PRO A 372 32.39 22.74 1.47
N ALA A 373 33.50 23.41 1.75
CA ALA A 373 33.74 24.08 3.04
C ALA A 373 32.71 25.18 3.35
N ASP A 374 32.17 25.84 2.33
CA ASP A 374 31.11 26.83 2.46
C ASP A 374 29.76 26.23 2.83
N VAL A 375 29.38 25.08 2.24
CA VAL A 375 28.19 24.34 2.65
C VAL A 375 28.30 23.89 4.11
N LEU A 376 29.46 23.36 4.52
CA LEU A 376 29.70 22.95 5.91
C LEU A 376 29.57 24.13 6.90
N ARG A 377 30.13 25.28 6.53
CA ARG A 377 30.06 26.51 7.34
C ARG A 377 28.66 27.08 7.41
N GLU A 378 27.90 27.04 6.31
CA GLU A 378 26.51 27.49 6.25
C GLU A 378 25.61 26.62 7.13
N GLY A 379 25.78 25.30 7.09
CA GLY A 379 25.11 24.37 8.02
C GLY A 379 25.59 24.53 9.46
N GLY A 380 26.74 25.21 9.65
CA GLY A 380 27.31 25.66 10.91
C GLY A 380 27.80 24.54 11.84
N GLY A 381 27.96 23.32 11.34
CA GLY A 381 28.59 22.24 12.09
C GLY A 381 30.10 22.33 12.05
N ARG A 382 30.74 21.78 13.09
CA ARG A 382 32.18 21.61 13.23
C ARG A 382 32.52 20.12 13.36
N PRO A 383 33.75 19.70 13.01
CA PRO A 383 34.21 18.34 13.25
C PRO A 383 34.08 17.94 14.73
N PRO A 384 33.95 16.63 15.06
CA PRO A 384 33.93 15.50 14.13
C PRO A 384 32.65 15.46 13.30
N TYR A 385 32.78 15.08 12.03
CA TYR A 385 31.64 14.87 11.15
C TYR A 385 31.26 13.39 11.11
N GLU A 386 29.96 13.11 11.13
CA GLU A 386 29.37 11.78 11.01
C GLU A 386 28.44 11.74 9.79
N VAL A 387 28.26 10.55 9.21
CA VAL A 387 27.28 10.32 8.14
C VAL A 387 26.14 9.47 8.70
N ARG A 388 24.91 9.88 8.46
CA ARG A 388 23.68 9.21 8.91
C ARG A 388 22.61 9.23 7.81
N ASP A 389 21.50 8.56 8.07
CA ASP A 389 20.33 8.52 7.19
C ASP A 389 20.72 8.03 5.79
N VAL A 390 21.45 6.92 5.71
CA VAL A 390 22.06 6.45 4.46
C VAL A 390 21.03 5.68 3.65
N ARG A 391 20.84 6.10 2.40
CA ARG A 391 20.02 5.39 1.41
C ARG A 391 20.84 5.04 0.19
N LEU A 392 20.82 3.76 -0.19
CA LEU A 392 21.41 3.29 -1.44
C LEU A 392 20.29 2.93 -2.41
N VAL A 393 20.37 3.42 -3.64
CA VAL A 393 19.38 3.17 -4.69
C VAL A 393 20.06 2.67 -5.96
N ASP A 394 19.51 1.64 -6.59
CA ASP A 394 19.82 1.29 -7.98
C ASP A 394 18.86 2.08 -8.90
N GLN A 395 19.35 3.19 -9.45
CA GLN A 395 18.57 4.04 -10.36
C GLN A 395 18.29 3.38 -11.71
N SER A 396 19.08 2.37 -12.09
CA SER A 396 18.80 1.59 -13.29
C SER A 396 17.56 0.72 -13.15
N ARG A 397 17.06 0.49 -11.93
CA ARG A 397 15.89 -0.37 -11.64
C ARG A 397 14.85 0.28 -10.75
N LEU A 398 15.14 1.47 -10.23
CA LEU A 398 14.35 2.18 -9.22
C LEU A 398 14.19 1.39 -7.91
N PHE A 399 15.25 0.71 -7.48
CA PHE A 399 15.23 -0.10 -6.26
C PHE A 399 15.91 0.62 -5.09
N LEU A 400 15.22 0.73 -3.96
CA LEU A 400 15.84 1.06 -2.68
C LEU A 400 16.56 -0.19 -2.15
N LEU A 401 17.88 -0.15 -2.08
CA LEU A 401 18.74 -1.26 -1.72
C LEU A 401 19.24 -1.19 -0.27
N HIS A 402 19.26 0.00 0.33
CA HIS A 402 19.69 0.19 1.71
C HIS A 402 18.95 1.37 2.34
N ARG A 403 18.58 1.26 3.62
CA ARG A 403 18.10 2.36 4.48
C ARG A 403 18.54 2.10 5.93
N ASP A 404 19.21 3.07 6.53
CA ASP A 404 19.61 3.07 7.95
C ASP A 404 19.37 4.40 8.67
#